data_AF-A0A2W7B0C1-F1
#
_entry.id   AF-A0A2W7B0C1-F1
#
_cell.length_a   1.000
_cell.length_b   1.000
_cell.length_c   1.000
_cell.angle_alpha   90.00
_cell.angle_beta   90.00
_cell.angle_gamma   90.00
#
_symmetry.space_group_name_H-M   'P 1'
#
loop_
_entity.id
_entity.type
_entity.pdbx_description
1 polymer ?
#
loop_
_entity_poly.entity_id
_entity_poly.type
_entity_poly.pdbx_seq_one_letter_code
_entity_poly.pdbx_strand_id
1 'polypeptide(L)'
;MEVFNSVRAFREQAGLSQQQLGEAIGVTRQTVAAWEMGDREPSLASLTKTAKILGISVDLLLPKLGQQAQEQDMCLLFRADEPSSLTPALRRLLTQKAFDYASIEQLLDEVPALPEQRPLKGYDDHIVEEVAQDVRSWLGVNDLTPLGDVFLLLESKGLKIITHLLPDDVSGFSAYTNELGAVIFVHLGHPTERQFHTALHELAHLIFHRQDYKNPSEPLAKTLKKDPREKAADHLAGAVALSEQILRKELHGYRNRWIPEPLLADLKLRYGVSMRSVLYRAAQLGIITKTQMGQQMGIINKKYGRQGEKPVLEKPSRLTRLERLTFRALLGEEITASRAAEILGQPLSEIRTRLRSWMEDGES
;
A
#
# COMPACT_ATOMS: atom_id res chain seq x y z
N MET A 1 2.07 28.89 11.84
CA MET A 1 0.76 28.49 11.30
C MET A 1 0.70 27.00 10.92
N GLU A 2 1.81 26.31 10.64
CA GLU A 2 1.83 24.90 10.18
C GLU A 2 1.97 23.82 11.27
N VAL A 3 2.33 24.17 12.51
CA VAL A 3 2.56 23.19 13.61
C VAL A 3 1.26 22.53 14.10
N PHE A 4 0.15 23.25 14.00
CA PHE A 4 -1.09 22.95 14.70
C PHE A 4 -1.92 21.85 14.03
N ASN A 5 -1.82 21.74 12.70
CA ASN A 5 -2.52 20.71 11.92
C ASN A 5 -1.85 19.33 12.00
N SER A 6 -0.57 19.24 12.33
CA SER A 6 0.17 17.98 12.36
C SER A 6 -0.22 17.09 13.54
N VAL A 7 -0.31 17.66 14.76
CA VAL A 7 -0.68 16.89 15.97
C VAL A 7 -2.08 16.30 15.84
N ARG A 8 -3.04 17.11 15.37
CA ARG A 8 -4.42 16.67 15.16
C ARG A 8 -4.52 15.53 14.15
N ALA A 9 -3.88 15.70 12.99
CA ALA A 9 -3.93 14.72 11.91
C ALA A 9 -3.35 13.36 12.35
N PHE A 10 -2.17 13.36 12.98
CA PHE A 10 -1.55 12.12 13.44
C PHE A 10 -2.30 11.49 14.62
N ARG A 11 -2.91 12.30 15.50
CA ARG A 11 -3.78 11.79 16.57
C ARG A 11 -5.00 11.05 16.00
N GLU A 12 -5.70 11.67 15.06
CA GLU A 12 -6.89 11.09 14.43
C GLU A 12 -6.54 9.82 13.65
N GLN A 13 -5.40 9.81 12.96
CA GLN A 13 -4.87 8.62 12.27
C GLN A 13 -4.51 7.47 13.22
N ALA A 14 -4.01 7.78 14.41
CA ALA A 14 -3.77 6.79 15.46
C ALA A 14 -5.07 6.31 16.15
N GLY A 15 -6.24 6.82 15.74
CA GLY A 15 -7.54 6.48 16.34
C GLY A 15 -7.72 7.00 17.77
N LEU A 16 -6.89 7.97 18.18
CA LEU A 16 -6.91 8.50 19.55
C LEU A 16 -7.83 9.71 19.66
N SER A 17 -8.58 9.81 20.75
CA SER A 17 -9.25 11.05 21.15
C SER A 17 -8.24 12.04 21.76
N GLN A 18 -8.58 13.33 21.79
CA GLN A 18 -7.75 14.35 22.45
C GLN A 18 -7.50 14.03 23.93
N GLN A 19 -8.47 13.39 24.58
CA GLN A 19 -8.35 12.94 25.96
C GLN A 19 -7.32 11.81 26.08
N GLN A 20 -7.42 10.77 25.24
CA GLN A 20 -6.49 9.64 25.25
C GLN A 20 -5.06 10.08 24.94
N LEU A 21 -4.87 10.99 23.98
CA LEU A 21 -3.54 11.55 23.70
C LEU A 21 -3.01 12.38 24.90
N GLY A 22 -3.87 13.17 25.54
CA GLY A 22 -3.52 13.94 26.73
C GLY A 22 -3.07 13.05 27.89
N GLU A 23 -3.85 12.01 28.18
CA GLU A 23 -3.53 10.99 29.19
C GLU A 23 -2.19 10.30 28.89
N ALA A 24 -1.94 9.91 27.63
CA ALA A 24 -0.70 9.26 27.22
C ALA A 24 0.54 10.16 27.34
N ILE A 25 0.40 11.48 27.13
CA ILE A 25 1.51 12.45 27.24
C ILE A 25 1.72 12.91 28.70
N GLY A 26 0.65 12.92 29.49
CA GLY A 26 0.58 13.49 30.84
C GLY A 26 0.13 14.95 30.88
N VAL A 27 -0.75 15.36 29.97
CA VAL A 27 -1.33 16.72 29.89
C VAL A 27 -2.86 16.66 29.81
N THR A 28 -3.54 17.80 30.06
CA THR A 28 -5.00 17.85 29.98
C THR A 28 -5.49 17.81 28.53
N ARG A 29 -6.71 17.31 28.30
CA ARG A 29 -7.41 17.37 26.99
C ARG A 29 -7.39 18.79 26.41
N GLN A 30 -7.60 19.81 27.25
CA GLN A 30 -7.59 21.22 26.85
C GLN A 30 -6.21 21.66 26.33
N THR A 31 -5.13 21.13 26.91
CA THR A 31 -3.76 21.41 26.46
C THR A 31 -3.53 20.83 25.06
N VAL A 32 -3.99 19.60 24.81
CA VAL A 32 -3.94 18.99 23.47
C VAL A 32 -4.79 19.78 22.47
N ALA A 33 -6.01 20.19 22.83
CA ALA A 33 -6.85 21.01 21.97
C ALA A 33 -6.19 22.37 21.64
N ALA A 34 -5.55 23.02 22.61
CA ALA A 34 -4.82 24.27 22.40
C ALA A 34 -3.60 24.08 21.46
N TRP A 35 -2.91 22.93 21.53
CA TRP A 35 -1.86 22.58 20.58
C TRP A 35 -2.41 22.36 19.17
N GLU A 36 -3.57 21.71 19.03
CA GLU A 36 -4.22 21.45 17.74
C GLU A 36 -4.81 22.72 17.09
N MET A 37 -5.20 23.70 17.89
CA MET A 37 -5.85 24.93 17.40
C MET A 37 -4.89 26.06 17.05
N GLY A 38 -3.68 26.07 17.61
CA GLY A 38 -2.78 27.21 17.44
C GLY A 38 -2.52 28.05 18.66
N ASP A 39 -3.33 27.85 19.69
CA ASP A 39 -3.39 28.76 20.83
C ASP A 39 -2.21 28.59 21.79
N ARG A 40 -1.52 27.44 21.73
CA ARG A 40 -0.37 27.14 22.59
C ARG A 40 0.63 26.24 21.87
N GLU A 41 1.92 26.56 21.99
CA GLU A 41 2.97 25.69 21.49
C GLU A 41 3.33 24.59 22.51
N PRO A 42 3.43 23.31 22.09
CA PRO A 42 3.96 22.24 22.91
C PRO A 42 5.46 22.43 23.17
N SER A 43 5.93 22.07 24.37
CA SER A 43 7.36 22.02 24.65
C SER A 43 8.03 20.90 23.85
N LEU A 44 9.34 20.99 23.62
CA LEU A 44 10.10 19.94 22.94
C LEU A 44 9.92 18.57 23.62
N ALA A 45 9.88 18.54 24.95
CA ALA A 45 9.62 17.30 25.71
C ALA A 45 8.22 16.71 25.41
N SER A 46 7.20 17.55 25.27
CA SER A 46 5.85 17.12 24.88
C SER A 46 5.79 16.66 23.42
N LEU A 47 6.51 17.35 22.52
CA LEU A 47 6.62 16.95 21.12
C LEU A 47 7.28 15.58 20.96
N THR A 48 8.38 15.31 21.65
CA THR A 48 9.07 14.01 21.60
C THR A 48 8.18 12.88 22.12
N LYS A 49 7.42 13.12 23.20
CA LYS A 49 6.45 12.14 23.71
C LYS A 49 5.33 11.88 22.71
N THR A 50 4.79 12.95 22.12
CA THR A 50 3.74 12.89 21.10
C THR A 50 4.21 12.09 19.90
N ALA A 51 5.39 12.40 19.37
CA ALA A 51 6.01 11.71 18.25
C ALA A 51 6.16 10.20 18.52
N LYS A 52 6.62 9.85 19.72
CA LYS A 52 6.75 8.46 20.16
C LYS A 52 5.41 7.72 20.26
N ILE A 53 4.38 8.36 20.82
CA ILE A 53 3.04 7.77 20.96
C ILE A 53 2.38 7.56 19.59
N LEU A 54 2.61 8.49 18.67
CA LEU A 54 2.04 8.46 17.33
C LEU A 54 2.89 7.65 16.32
N GLY A 55 4.07 7.16 16.72
CA GLY A 55 4.95 6.36 15.86
C GLY A 55 5.60 7.15 14.72
N ILE A 56 5.88 8.44 14.93
CA ILE A 56 6.43 9.37 13.93
C ILE A 56 7.73 10.02 14.44
N SER A 57 8.53 10.59 13.53
CA SER A 57 9.69 11.43 13.92
C SER A 57 9.24 12.78 14.49
N VAL A 58 9.95 13.29 15.49
CA VAL A 58 9.66 14.61 16.10
C VAL A 58 9.78 15.76 15.08
N ASP A 59 10.60 15.59 14.04
CA ASP A 59 10.79 16.55 12.96
C ASP A 59 9.54 16.75 12.09
N LEU A 60 8.58 15.83 12.17
CA LEU A 60 7.27 15.97 11.52
C LEU A 60 6.31 16.85 12.30
N LEU A 61 6.57 17.04 13.60
CA LEU A 61 5.81 17.95 14.47
C LEU A 61 6.46 19.34 14.56
N LEU A 62 7.72 19.48 14.17
CA LEU A 62 8.43 20.76 14.15
C LEU A 62 8.22 21.51 12.83
N PRO A 63 8.07 22.84 12.85
CA PRO A 63 8.06 23.65 11.63
C PRO A 63 9.47 23.68 11.03
N LYS A 64 9.64 23.23 9.79
CA LYS A 64 10.94 23.31 9.11
C LYS A 64 11.11 24.70 8.48
N LEU A 65 12.01 25.51 9.02
CA LEU A 65 12.56 26.67 8.33
C LEU A 65 13.41 26.17 7.14
N GLY A 66 12.91 26.34 5.90
CA GLY A 66 13.75 26.30 4.71
C GLY A 66 13.78 25.02 3.84
N GLN A 67 12.86 24.06 4.01
CA GLN A 67 12.80 22.85 3.15
C GLN A 67 11.70 22.87 2.06
N GLN A 68 11.30 24.06 1.59
CA GLN A 68 10.38 24.16 0.45
C GLN A 68 10.99 23.66 -0.87
N ALA A 69 12.32 23.47 -0.95
CA ALA A 69 13.01 23.12 -2.19
C ALA A 69 13.05 21.61 -2.51
N GLN A 70 13.03 20.71 -1.51
CA GLN A 70 13.08 19.25 -1.76
C GLN A 70 11.71 18.62 -2.05
N GLU A 71 10.62 19.31 -1.74
CA GLU A 71 9.25 18.88 -2.10
C GLU A 71 8.96 19.08 -3.61
N GLN A 72 9.78 19.85 -4.32
CA GLN A 72 9.53 20.25 -5.71
C GLN A 72 10.12 19.29 -6.77
N ASP A 73 11.20 18.55 -6.45
CA ASP A 73 11.84 17.60 -7.39
C ASP A 73 11.25 16.19 -7.32
N MET A 74 10.58 15.84 -6.21
CA MET A 74 9.66 14.73 -6.28
C MET A 74 8.46 15.18 -7.09
N CYS A 75 8.32 14.57 -8.26
CA CYS A 75 7.01 14.19 -8.74
C CYS A 75 6.38 13.23 -7.70
N LEU A 76 5.99 13.77 -6.53
CA LEU A 76 4.96 13.25 -5.63
C LEU A 76 3.66 13.32 -6.43
N LEU A 77 3.60 12.54 -7.48
CA LEU A 77 2.44 12.28 -8.31
C LEU A 77 1.56 11.32 -7.50
N PHE A 78 1.17 11.76 -6.30
CA PHE A 78 -0.06 11.30 -5.69
C PHE A 78 -1.09 11.34 -6.82
N ARG A 79 -1.83 10.24 -7.03
CA ARG A 79 -3.05 10.30 -7.82
C ARG A 79 -3.76 11.61 -7.47
N ALA A 80 -3.86 12.51 -8.44
CA ALA A 80 -4.46 13.82 -8.27
C ALA A 80 -6.00 13.72 -8.12
N ASP A 81 -6.53 12.51 -7.99
CA ASP A 81 -7.95 12.24 -7.85
C ASP A 81 -8.45 12.31 -6.40
N GLU A 82 -7.58 12.23 -5.38
CA GLU A 82 -7.96 12.59 -4.00
C GLU A 82 -6.90 13.40 -3.25
N PRO A 83 -6.50 14.59 -3.73
CA PRO A 83 -5.54 15.38 -3.00
C PRO A 83 -6.04 15.85 -1.63
N SER A 84 -7.36 15.89 -1.44
CA SER A 84 -8.02 16.35 -0.23
C SER A 84 -8.00 15.36 0.94
N SER A 85 -7.91 14.06 0.68
CA SER A 85 -8.05 13.05 1.75
C SER A 85 -6.73 12.84 2.51
N LEU A 86 -5.59 13.05 1.85
CA LEU A 86 -4.27 13.01 2.50
C LEU A 86 -3.87 14.40 3.00
N THR A 87 -3.85 14.56 4.32
CA THR A 87 -3.37 15.79 4.96
C THR A 87 -1.92 16.10 4.57
N PRO A 88 -1.51 17.38 4.51
CA PRO A 88 -0.12 17.75 4.22
C PRO A 88 0.91 17.05 5.11
N ALA A 89 0.59 16.89 6.40
CA ALA A 89 1.44 16.19 7.35
C ALA A 89 1.64 14.70 7.01
N LEU A 90 0.56 14.00 6.62
CA LEU A 90 0.63 12.60 6.21
C LEU A 90 1.43 12.45 4.90
N ARG A 91 1.23 13.34 3.94
CA ARG A 91 2.02 13.35 2.69
C ARG A 91 3.50 13.48 2.97
N ARG A 92 3.88 14.41 3.86
CA ARG A 92 5.27 14.61 4.28
C ARG A 92 5.85 13.39 4.98
N LEU A 93 5.09 12.72 5.85
CA LEU A 93 5.49 11.47 6.50
C LEU A 93 5.76 10.36 5.47
N LEU A 94 4.83 10.13 4.54
CA LEU A 94 4.94 9.07 3.54
C LEU A 94 6.09 9.33 2.55
N THR A 95 6.28 10.60 2.19
CA THR A 95 7.44 11.10 1.44
C THR A 95 8.74 10.78 2.16
N GLN A 96 8.85 11.13 3.44
CA GLN A 96 10.04 10.86 4.23
C GLN A 96 10.34 9.36 4.31
N LYS A 97 9.31 8.51 4.51
CA LYS A 97 9.48 7.05 4.50
C LYS A 97 10.03 6.53 3.17
N ALA A 98 9.59 7.07 2.04
CA ALA A 98 10.11 6.70 0.73
C ALA A 98 11.59 7.07 0.56
N PHE A 99 11.98 8.27 1.01
CA PHE A 99 13.38 8.70 1.01
C PHE A 99 14.26 7.90 1.96
N ASP A 100 13.76 7.61 3.17
CA ASP A 100 14.47 6.77 4.13
C ASP A 100 14.72 5.37 3.56
N TYR A 101 13.73 4.79 2.89
CA TYR A 101 13.91 3.53 2.16
C TYR A 101 15.01 3.69 1.10
N ALA A 102 14.91 4.66 0.20
CA ALA A 102 15.91 4.85 -0.85
C ALA A 102 17.32 5.12 -0.30
N SER A 103 17.44 5.78 0.85
CA SER A 103 18.74 5.99 1.52
C SER A 103 19.39 4.66 1.93
N ILE A 104 18.60 3.69 2.40
CA ILE A 104 19.10 2.35 2.72
C ILE A 104 19.47 1.57 1.47
N GLU A 105 18.70 1.70 0.39
CA GLU A 105 19.06 1.09 -0.89
C GLU A 105 20.40 1.63 -1.40
N GLN A 106 20.58 2.96 -1.36
CA GLN A 106 21.82 3.60 -1.80
C GLN A 106 23.03 3.16 -0.97
N LEU A 107 22.87 3.04 0.36
CA LEU A 107 23.94 2.55 1.24
C LEU A 107 24.36 1.10 0.95
N LEU A 108 23.44 0.30 0.40
CA LEU A 108 23.68 -1.11 0.09
C LEU A 108 23.86 -1.38 -1.41
N ASP A 109 24.06 -0.33 -2.21
CA ASP A 109 24.17 -0.38 -3.67
C ASP A 109 23.00 -1.13 -4.35
N GLU A 110 21.81 -1.08 -3.76
CA GLU A 110 20.60 -1.67 -4.31
C GLU A 110 20.02 -0.75 -5.40
N VAL A 111 19.67 -1.34 -6.55
CA VAL A 111 19.15 -0.58 -7.69
C VAL A 111 17.64 -0.35 -7.54
N PRO A 112 17.16 0.91 -7.53
CA PRO A 112 15.73 1.18 -7.53
C PRO A 112 15.10 0.70 -8.84
N ALA A 113 13.94 0.08 -8.75
CA ALA A 113 13.26 -0.45 -9.93
C ALA A 113 12.06 0.38 -10.32
N LEU A 114 11.86 0.46 -11.64
CA LEU A 114 10.69 1.08 -12.24
C LEU A 114 10.18 0.13 -13.33
N PRO A 115 8.89 -0.28 -13.31
CA PRO A 115 8.40 -1.24 -14.29
C PRO A 115 8.48 -0.68 -15.71
N GLU A 116 8.47 -1.54 -16.72
CA GLU A 116 8.35 -1.09 -18.11
C GLU A 116 6.99 -0.40 -18.31
N GLN A 117 6.94 0.68 -19.08
CA GLN A 117 5.67 1.31 -19.44
C GLN A 117 5.05 0.62 -20.65
N ARG A 118 3.73 0.43 -20.60
CA ARG A 118 2.92 -0.05 -21.71
C ARG A 118 1.72 0.90 -21.89
N PRO A 119 1.89 2.16 -22.32
CA PRO A 119 0.81 3.13 -22.26
C PRO A 119 -0.47 2.65 -22.96
N LEU A 120 -1.60 2.70 -22.26
CA LEU A 120 -2.89 2.25 -22.79
C LEU A 120 -3.87 3.43 -22.85
N LYS A 121 -4.35 3.76 -24.05
CA LYS A 121 -5.42 4.75 -24.22
C LYS A 121 -6.77 4.08 -24.09
N GLY A 122 -7.48 4.37 -23.02
CA GLY A 122 -8.81 3.81 -22.78
C GLY A 122 -8.74 2.42 -22.15
N TYR A 123 -9.51 1.46 -22.68
CA TYR A 123 -9.62 0.11 -22.14
C TYR A 123 -9.76 -0.89 -23.28
N ASP A 124 -8.89 -1.91 -23.27
CA ASP A 124 -8.93 -3.06 -24.17
C ASP A 124 -8.64 -4.30 -23.31
N ASP A 125 -9.55 -5.29 -23.33
CA ASP A 125 -9.42 -6.48 -22.49
C ASP A 125 -8.31 -7.42 -22.97
N HIS A 126 -8.14 -7.56 -24.29
CA HIS A 126 -7.09 -8.40 -24.87
C HIS A 126 -5.69 -7.87 -24.53
N ILE A 127 -5.47 -6.56 -24.68
CA ILE A 127 -4.19 -5.94 -24.34
C ILE A 127 -3.90 -6.09 -22.83
N VAL A 128 -4.91 -5.93 -21.98
CA VAL A 128 -4.74 -6.08 -20.53
C VAL A 128 -4.36 -7.51 -20.15
N GLU A 129 -4.96 -8.53 -20.76
CA GLU A 129 -4.62 -9.94 -20.50
C GLU A 129 -3.22 -10.31 -21.02
N GLU A 130 -2.80 -9.77 -22.17
CA GLU A 130 -1.43 -9.93 -22.67
C GLU A 130 -0.42 -9.32 -21.70
N VAL A 131 -0.64 -8.08 -21.26
CA VAL A 131 0.22 -7.42 -20.28
C VAL A 131 0.18 -8.14 -18.93
N ALA A 132 -0.92 -8.78 -18.55
CA ALA A 132 -0.98 -9.59 -17.33
C ALA A 132 -0.03 -10.79 -17.40
N GLN A 133 0.05 -11.47 -18.55
CA GLN A 133 0.97 -12.59 -18.78
C GLN A 133 2.44 -12.13 -18.74
N ASP A 134 2.73 -10.99 -19.37
CA ASP A 134 4.06 -10.37 -19.33
C ASP A 134 4.47 -10.01 -17.89
N VAL A 135 3.56 -9.40 -17.12
CA VAL A 135 3.82 -9.05 -15.72
C VAL A 135 4.05 -10.30 -14.88
N ARG A 136 3.24 -11.35 -15.04
CA ARG A 136 3.46 -12.62 -14.32
C ARG A 136 4.82 -13.24 -14.66
N SER A 137 5.19 -13.25 -15.94
CA SER A 137 6.50 -13.71 -16.41
C SER A 137 7.65 -12.88 -15.83
N TRP A 138 7.51 -11.56 -15.82
CA TRP A 138 8.48 -10.64 -15.20
C TRP A 138 8.59 -10.86 -13.69
N LEU A 139 7.50 -11.20 -13.00
CA LEU A 139 7.49 -11.61 -11.59
C LEU A 139 8.13 -12.99 -11.36
N GLY A 140 8.43 -13.74 -12.43
CA GLY A 140 9.02 -15.08 -12.35
C GLY A 140 7.99 -16.19 -12.07
N VAL A 141 6.70 -15.93 -12.35
CA VAL A 141 5.61 -16.86 -12.08
C VAL A 141 4.94 -17.27 -13.40
N ASN A 142 4.84 -18.57 -13.66
CA ASN A 142 4.14 -19.07 -14.84
C ASN A 142 2.62 -18.89 -14.71
N ASP A 143 1.88 -19.02 -15.80
CA ASP A 143 0.42 -18.76 -15.83
C ASP A 143 -0.45 -19.70 -15.00
N LEU A 144 0.06 -20.83 -14.51
CA LEU A 144 -0.70 -21.79 -13.69
C LEU A 144 -0.32 -21.75 -12.20
N THR A 145 0.70 -20.99 -11.83
CA THR A 145 1.22 -20.92 -10.47
C THR A 145 0.59 -19.75 -9.69
N PRO A 146 0.09 -19.97 -8.46
CA PRO A 146 -0.33 -18.87 -7.58
C PRO A 146 0.82 -17.88 -7.33
N LEU A 147 0.52 -16.59 -7.20
CA LEU A 147 1.56 -15.60 -6.86
C LEU A 147 2.13 -15.81 -5.45
N GLY A 148 1.31 -16.31 -4.52
CA GLY A 148 1.68 -16.36 -3.11
C GLY A 148 1.71 -14.96 -2.50
N ASP A 149 2.85 -14.58 -1.91
CA ASP A 149 3.02 -13.27 -1.30
C ASP A 149 3.35 -12.21 -2.38
N VAL A 150 2.32 -11.45 -2.75
CA VAL A 150 2.42 -10.40 -3.77
C VAL A 150 3.43 -9.32 -3.37
N PHE A 151 3.50 -8.94 -2.10
CA PHE A 151 4.47 -7.94 -1.65
C PHE A 151 5.89 -8.47 -1.83
N LEU A 152 6.15 -9.75 -1.56
CA LEU A 152 7.47 -10.36 -1.75
C LEU A 152 7.91 -10.25 -3.19
N LEU A 153 7.02 -10.61 -4.11
CA LEU A 153 7.32 -10.63 -5.53
C LEU A 153 7.64 -9.23 -6.03
N LEU A 154 6.83 -8.24 -5.67
CA LEU A 154 7.07 -6.84 -6.08
C LEU A 154 8.37 -6.29 -5.47
N GLU A 155 8.58 -6.52 -4.17
CA GLU A 155 9.82 -6.13 -3.49
C GLU A 155 11.06 -6.81 -4.09
N SER A 156 10.95 -8.08 -4.51
CA SER A 156 12.06 -8.82 -5.13
C SER A 156 12.49 -8.24 -6.47
N LYS A 157 11.60 -7.48 -7.12
CA LYS A 157 11.90 -6.73 -8.34
C LYS A 157 12.43 -5.33 -8.07
N GLY A 158 12.62 -4.94 -6.81
CA GLY A 158 13.15 -3.63 -6.41
C GLY A 158 12.06 -2.56 -6.21
N LEU A 159 10.78 -2.91 -6.23
CA LEU A 159 9.70 -1.97 -5.94
C LEU A 159 9.60 -1.74 -4.43
N LYS A 160 9.40 -0.50 -4.02
CA LYS A 160 9.21 -0.14 -2.62
C LYS A 160 7.75 -0.28 -2.26
N ILE A 161 7.41 -1.26 -1.44
CA ILE A 161 6.08 -1.40 -0.86
C ILE A 161 6.09 -0.82 0.55
N ILE A 162 5.29 0.21 0.81
CA ILE A 162 5.17 0.86 2.12
C ILE A 162 3.74 0.69 2.61
N THR A 163 3.56 -0.06 3.69
CA THR A 163 2.25 -0.18 4.34
C THR A 163 2.10 0.86 5.45
N HIS A 164 0.94 1.51 5.50
CA HIS A 164 0.64 2.50 6.53
C HIS A 164 -0.87 2.54 6.81
N LEU A 165 -1.28 3.02 7.99
CA LEU A 165 -2.68 3.40 8.20
C LEU A 165 -2.96 4.61 7.30
N LEU A 166 -3.90 4.50 6.37
CA LEU A 166 -4.33 5.58 5.50
C LEU A 166 -5.78 5.95 5.88
N PRO A 167 -6.30 7.10 5.44
CA PRO A 167 -7.73 7.39 5.54
C PRO A 167 -8.57 6.26 4.93
N ASP A 168 -9.76 5.99 5.49
CA ASP A 168 -10.60 4.85 5.11
C ASP A 168 -11.05 4.85 3.62
N ASP A 169 -11.11 6.03 3.01
CA ASP A 169 -11.39 6.24 1.59
C ASP A 169 -10.19 5.92 0.68
N VAL A 170 -8.97 5.92 1.23
CA VAL A 170 -7.73 5.69 0.48
C VAL A 170 -7.25 4.24 0.67
N SER A 171 -7.37 3.43 -0.39
CA SER A 171 -6.86 2.05 -0.35
C SER A 171 -5.35 1.96 -0.55
N GLY A 172 -4.81 2.80 -1.40
CA GLY A 172 -3.39 2.88 -1.76
C GLY A 172 -3.18 3.92 -2.83
N PHE A 173 -1.91 4.18 -3.13
CA PHE A 173 -1.50 5.04 -4.23
C PHE A 173 -0.03 4.74 -4.58
N SER A 174 0.39 5.10 -5.78
CA SER A 174 1.77 4.97 -6.24
C SER A 174 2.45 6.34 -6.42
N ALA A 175 3.77 6.36 -6.35
CA ALA A 175 4.63 7.49 -6.66
C ALA A 175 5.91 6.98 -7.35
N TYR A 176 6.59 7.84 -8.11
CA TYR A 176 7.86 7.47 -8.72
C TYR A 176 8.75 8.69 -9.01
N THR A 177 10.06 8.48 -8.99
CA THR A 177 11.06 9.38 -9.61
C THR A 177 12.13 8.53 -10.30
N ASN A 178 13.03 9.15 -11.06
CA ASN A 178 14.14 8.41 -11.67
C ASN A 178 15.13 7.92 -10.59
N GLU A 179 15.26 8.68 -9.51
CA GLU A 179 16.18 8.43 -8.39
C GLU A 179 15.61 7.40 -7.41
N LEU A 180 14.30 7.45 -7.12
CA LEU A 180 13.65 6.56 -6.16
C LEU A 180 13.09 5.29 -6.81
N GLY A 181 12.90 5.25 -8.12
CA GLY A 181 12.11 4.21 -8.77
C GLY A 181 10.64 4.25 -8.33
N ALA A 182 9.94 3.11 -8.43
CA ALA A 182 8.54 2.98 -8.05
C ALA A 182 8.35 2.77 -6.54
N VAL A 183 7.41 3.53 -5.97
CA VAL A 183 6.93 3.39 -4.61
C VAL A 183 5.43 3.15 -4.63
N ILE A 184 4.97 2.13 -3.92
CA ILE A 184 3.55 1.79 -3.77
C ILE A 184 3.20 1.85 -2.28
N PHE A 185 2.24 2.70 -1.95
CA PHE A 185 1.68 2.83 -0.62
C PHE A 185 0.39 2.03 -0.52
N VAL A 186 0.25 1.22 0.53
CA VAL A 186 -0.92 0.34 0.73
C VAL A 186 -1.49 0.55 2.13
N HIS A 187 -2.81 0.61 2.23
CA HIS A 187 -3.47 0.75 3.51
C HIS A 187 -3.37 -0.54 4.35
N LEU A 188 -2.64 -0.46 5.47
CA LEU A 188 -2.37 -1.54 6.41
C LEU A 188 -3.63 -2.14 7.09
N GLY A 189 -4.71 -1.35 7.18
CA GLY A 189 -5.96 -1.73 7.83
C GLY A 189 -6.82 -2.70 7.02
N HIS A 190 -6.54 -2.86 5.72
CA HIS A 190 -7.31 -3.73 4.85
C HIS A 190 -6.94 -5.22 5.01
N PRO A 191 -7.86 -6.15 4.68
CA PRO A 191 -7.54 -7.59 4.60
C PRO A 191 -6.40 -7.88 3.61
N THR A 192 -5.66 -8.96 3.82
CA THR A 192 -4.47 -9.33 3.02
C THR A 192 -4.75 -9.35 1.52
N GLU A 193 -5.83 -10.00 1.08
CA GLU A 193 -6.23 -10.04 -0.33
C GLU A 193 -6.53 -8.66 -0.92
N ARG A 194 -7.06 -7.72 -0.12
CA ARG A 194 -7.34 -6.35 -0.56
C ARG A 194 -6.07 -5.54 -0.64
N GLN A 195 -5.13 -5.76 0.28
CA GLN A 195 -3.80 -5.17 0.22
C GLN A 195 -3.04 -5.64 -1.03
N PHE A 196 -3.05 -6.94 -1.30
CA PHE A 196 -2.43 -7.53 -2.50
C PHE A 196 -3.05 -6.99 -3.80
N HIS A 197 -4.39 -6.98 -3.89
CA HIS A 197 -5.07 -6.39 -5.05
C HIS A 197 -4.71 -4.92 -5.21
N THR A 198 -4.68 -4.15 -4.12
CA THR A 198 -4.30 -2.73 -4.17
C THR A 198 -2.90 -2.55 -4.71
N ALA A 199 -1.90 -3.32 -4.25
CA ALA A 199 -0.55 -3.20 -4.76
C ALA A 199 -0.44 -3.54 -6.25
N LEU A 200 -1.17 -4.54 -6.73
CA LEU A 200 -1.22 -4.88 -8.16
C LEU A 200 -1.97 -3.81 -8.98
N HIS A 201 -3.02 -3.21 -8.43
CA HIS A 201 -3.75 -2.10 -9.05
C HIS A 201 -2.85 -0.87 -9.20
N GLU A 202 -2.10 -0.51 -8.15
CA GLU A 202 -1.12 0.58 -8.22
C GLU A 202 0.03 0.28 -9.16
N LEU A 203 0.50 -0.97 -9.22
CA LEU A 203 1.44 -1.41 -10.25
C LEU A 203 0.86 -1.20 -11.66
N ALA A 204 -0.42 -1.52 -11.88
CA ALA A 204 -1.06 -1.32 -13.18
C ALA A 204 -1.08 0.15 -13.60
N HIS A 205 -1.28 1.07 -12.65
CA HIS A 205 -1.14 2.51 -12.91
C HIS A 205 0.28 2.90 -13.32
N LEU A 206 1.28 2.36 -12.63
CA LEU A 206 2.68 2.58 -13.00
C LEU A 206 3.02 2.01 -14.38
N ILE A 207 2.34 0.95 -14.85
CA ILE A 207 2.57 0.35 -16.18
C ILE A 207 1.82 1.11 -17.28
N PHE A 208 0.51 1.32 -17.13
CA PHE A 208 -0.35 1.85 -18.19
C PHE A 208 -0.41 3.37 -18.24
N HIS A 209 -0.34 4.05 -17.09
CA HIS A 209 -0.77 5.45 -16.98
C HIS A 209 0.35 6.40 -16.53
N ARG A 210 1.60 5.92 -16.43
CA ARG A 210 2.73 6.71 -15.87
C ARG A 210 2.92 8.09 -16.52
N GLN A 211 2.64 8.21 -17.81
CA GLN A 211 2.81 9.46 -18.57
C GLN A 211 1.70 10.47 -18.32
N ASP A 212 0.48 10.00 -18.01
CA ASP A 212 -0.69 10.85 -17.78
C ASP A 212 -0.53 11.72 -16.52
N TYR A 213 0.38 11.33 -15.62
CA TYR A 213 0.66 12.05 -14.39
C TYR A 213 1.53 13.31 -14.59
N LYS A 214 2.22 13.48 -15.72
CA LYS A 214 3.10 14.65 -15.95
C LYS A 214 2.36 15.96 -16.25
N ASN A 215 1.05 15.91 -16.57
CA ASN A 215 0.23 17.09 -16.88
C ASN A 215 -1.00 17.17 -15.93
N PRO A 216 -0.88 17.84 -14.76
CA PRO A 216 -1.99 17.98 -13.80
C PRO A 216 -3.10 18.96 -14.24
N SER A 217 -3.03 19.51 -15.46
CA SER A 217 -3.85 20.64 -15.90
C SER A 217 -5.28 20.29 -16.34
N GLU A 218 -5.68 19.02 -16.31
CA GLU A 218 -7.09 18.66 -16.50
C GLU A 218 -7.64 18.06 -15.20
N PRO A 219 -8.54 18.79 -14.49
CA PRO A 219 -9.27 18.23 -13.37
C PRO A 219 -10.04 17.02 -13.88
N LEU A 220 -9.69 15.84 -13.38
CA LEU A 220 -10.36 14.62 -13.77
C LEU A 220 -11.84 14.73 -13.35
N ALA A 221 -12.71 14.78 -14.35
CA ALA A 221 -14.11 15.07 -14.16
C ALA A 221 -14.78 13.99 -13.30
N LYS A 222 -14.96 14.26 -11.99
CA LYS A 222 -16.03 13.88 -11.02
C LYS A 222 -16.93 12.65 -11.27
N THR A 223 -16.49 11.67 -12.06
CA THR A 223 -17.33 10.56 -12.53
C THR A 223 -16.56 9.24 -12.34
N LEU A 224 -16.24 8.97 -11.08
CA LEU A 224 -15.56 7.79 -10.51
C LEU A 224 -16.16 6.40 -10.86
N LYS A 225 -17.06 6.28 -11.85
CA LYS A 225 -17.69 5.00 -12.22
C LYS A 225 -17.42 4.53 -13.65
N LYS A 226 -16.74 5.31 -14.48
CA LYS A 226 -16.44 4.95 -15.87
C LYS A 226 -15.09 5.48 -16.38
N ASP A 227 -14.11 5.70 -15.51
CA ASP A 227 -12.76 5.95 -16.01
C ASP A 227 -12.22 4.63 -16.62
N PRO A 228 -11.94 4.58 -17.93
CA PRO A 228 -11.39 3.38 -18.56
C PRO A 228 -10.02 2.98 -17.97
N ARG A 229 -9.27 3.92 -17.38
CA ARG A 229 -7.98 3.67 -16.74
C ARG A 229 -8.12 2.87 -15.44
N GLU A 230 -9.08 3.21 -14.59
CA GLU A 230 -9.42 2.41 -13.40
C GLU A 230 -9.84 1.01 -13.80
N LYS A 231 -10.67 0.91 -14.85
CA LYS A 231 -11.13 -0.38 -15.36
C LYS A 231 -9.96 -1.23 -15.88
N ALA A 232 -8.98 -0.62 -16.56
CA ALA A 232 -7.79 -1.31 -17.03
C ALA A 232 -6.91 -1.75 -15.87
N ALA A 233 -6.73 -0.92 -14.85
CA ALA A 233 -5.94 -1.23 -13.67
C ALA A 233 -6.56 -2.34 -12.81
N ASP A 234 -7.87 -2.28 -12.55
CA ASP A 234 -8.61 -3.34 -11.86
C ASP A 234 -8.55 -4.65 -12.63
N HIS A 235 -8.67 -4.59 -13.96
CA HIS A 235 -8.57 -5.78 -14.80
C HIS A 235 -7.16 -6.38 -14.75
N LEU A 236 -6.11 -5.57 -14.88
CA LEU A 236 -4.73 -6.07 -14.79
C LEU A 236 -4.43 -6.64 -13.41
N ALA A 237 -4.83 -5.97 -12.33
CA ALA A 237 -4.62 -6.44 -10.97
C ALA A 237 -5.24 -7.83 -10.76
N GLY A 238 -6.49 -8.00 -11.19
CA GLY A 238 -7.18 -9.28 -11.12
C GLY A 238 -6.57 -10.35 -12.03
N ALA A 239 -6.16 -10.00 -13.26
CA ALA A 239 -5.58 -10.93 -14.23
C ALA A 239 -4.17 -11.39 -13.82
N VAL A 240 -3.35 -10.50 -13.25
CA VAL A 240 -2.03 -10.84 -12.69
C VAL A 240 -2.19 -11.73 -11.47
N ALA A 241 -3.13 -11.44 -10.56
CA ALA A 241 -3.37 -12.28 -9.38
C ALA A 241 -3.96 -13.65 -9.73
N LEU A 242 -4.91 -13.67 -10.66
CA LEU A 242 -5.72 -14.83 -11.03
C LEU A 242 -5.86 -14.90 -12.56
N SER A 243 -4.90 -15.58 -13.17
CA SER A 243 -4.76 -15.70 -14.63
C SER A 243 -5.96 -16.41 -15.27
N GLU A 244 -6.12 -16.18 -16.57
CA GLU A 244 -7.09 -16.91 -17.39
C GLU A 244 -6.88 -18.42 -17.31
N GLN A 245 -5.63 -18.88 -17.40
CA GLN A 245 -5.26 -20.30 -17.40
C GLN A 245 -5.64 -20.96 -16.07
N ILE A 246 -5.43 -20.28 -14.93
CA ILE A 246 -5.87 -20.75 -13.61
C ILE A 246 -7.39 -20.91 -13.61
N LEU A 247 -8.13 -19.87 -13.99
CA LEU A 247 -9.60 -19.93 -13.92
C LEU A 247 -10.20 -20.94 -14.89
N ARG A 248 -9.65 -21.07 -16.09
CA ARG A 248 -10.08 -22.10 -17.04
C ARG A 248 -9.86 -23.50 -16.48
N LYS A 249 -8.73 -23.74 -15.79
CA LYS A 249 -8.47 -25.02 -15.13
C LYS A 249 -9.40 -25.27 -13.96
N GLU A 250 -9.53 -24.31 -13.05
CA GLU A 250 -10.29 -24.45 -11.80
C GLU A 250 -11.81 -24.47 -12.02
N LEU A 251 -12.30 -23.71 -13.00
CA LEU A 251 -13.72 -23.51 -13.24
C LEU A 251 -14.24 -24.15 -14.54
N HIS A 252 -13.49 -25.05 -15.18
CA HIS A 252 -13.92 -25.71 -16.43
C HIS A 252 -15.32 -26.34 -16.32
N GLY A 253 -15.66 -26.93 -15.18
CA GLY A 253 -16.97 -27.56 -14.91
C GLY A 253 -18.12 -26.60 -14.60
N TYR A 254 -17.85 -25.29 -14.52
CA TYR A 254 -18.79 -24.27 -14.05
C TYR A 254 -19.18 -23.25 -15.14
N ARG A 255 -18.92 -23.55 -16.42
CA ARG A 255 -19.34 -22.68 -17.53
C ARG A 255 -20.85 -22.45 -17.52
N ASN A 256 -21.27 -21.19 -17.42
CA ASN A 256 -22.65 -20.73 -17.25
C ASN A 256 -23.38 -21.37 -16.06
N ARG A 257 -22.66 -21.80 -15.02
CA ARG A 257 -23.23 -22.40 -13.81
C ARG A 257 -22.90 -21.56 -12.57
N TRP A 258 -23.66 -21.82 -11.51
CA TRP A 258 -23.39 -21.24 -10.20
C TRP A 258 -22.10 -21.81 -9.61
N ILE A 259 -21.21 -20.95 -9.10
CA ILE A 259 -19.95 -21.37 -8.46
C ILE A 259 -20.23 -21.55 -6.96
N PRO A 260 -20.06 -22.75 -6.40
CA PRO A 260 -20.30 -22.98 -4.99
C PRO A 260 -19.40 -22.12 -4.10
N GLU A 261 -19.96 -21.55 -3.03
CA GLU A 261 -19.19 -20.76 -2.06
C GLU A 261 -17.99 -21.52 -1.46
N PRO A 262 -18.07 -22.83 -1.14
CA PRO A 262 -16.90 -23.58 -0.68
C PRO A 262 -15.74 -23.61 -1.70
N LEU A 263 -16.05 -23.62 -3.00
CA LEU A 263 -15.03 -23.54 -4.05
C LEU A 263 -14.44 -22.13 -4.13
N LEU A 264 -15.26 -21.08 -4.00
CA LEU A 264 -14.76 -19.70 -3.92
C LEU A 264 -13.81 -19.51 -2.71
N ALA A 265 -14.15 -20.13 -1.57
CA ALA A 265 -13.32 -20.11 -0.36
C ALA A 265 -11.99 -20.83 -0.55
N ASP A 266 -11.99 -22.00 -1.21
CA ASP A 266 -10.79 -22.73 -1.56
C ASP A 266 -9.88 -21.93 -2.51
N LEU A 267 -10.45 -21.32 -3.56
CA LEU A 267 -9.71 -20.46 -4.49
C LEU A 267 -9.11 -19.24 -3.79
N LYS A 268 -9.86 -18.61 -2.87
CA LYS A 268 -9.37 -17.53 -2.03
C LYS A 268 -8.11 -17.92 -1.26
N LEU A 269 -8.13 -19.08 -0.60
CA LEU A 269 -6.98 -19.58 0.18
C LEU A 269 -5.77 -19.89 -0.69
N ARG A 270 -5.96 -20.62 -1.79
CA ARG A 270 -4.84 -21.08 -2.64
C ARG A 270 -4.20 -19.97 -3.46
N TYR A 271 -4.98 -18.98 -3.89
CA TYR A 271 -4.53 -17.94 -4.80
C TYR A 271 -4.34 -16.57 -4.15
N GLY A 272 -4.68 -16.41 -2.87
CA GLY A 272 -4.48 -15.16 -2.13
C GLY A 272 -5.40 -14.02 -2.57
N VAL A 273 -6.59 -14.34 -3.07
CA VAL A 273 -7.56 -13.39 -3.64
C VAL A 273 -8.88 -13.36 -2.87
N SER A 274 -9.74 -12.38 -3.12
CA SER A 274 -11.11 -12.40 -2.57
C SER A 274 -12.04 -13.29 -3.40
N MET A 275 -13.07 -13.88 -2.78
CA MET A 275 -14.16 -14.56 -3.50
C MET A 275 -14.79 -13.63 -4.54
N ARG A 276 -14.88 -12.34 -4.21
CA ARG A 276 -15.35 -11.30 -5.15
C ARG A 276 -14.45 -11.18 -6.38
N SER A 277 -13.13 -11.21 -6.20
CA SER A 277 -12.18 -11.18 -7.31
C SER A 277 -12.36 -12.39 -8.23
N VAL A 278 -12.55 -13.58 -7.65
CA VAL A 278 -12.84 -14.81 -8.42
C VAL A 278 -14.11 -14.64 -9.27
N LEU A 279 -15.20 -14.14 -8.67
CA LEU A 279 -16.46 -13.91 -9.39
C LEU A 279 -16.31 -12.86 -10.50
N TYR A 280 -15.62 -11.75 -10.23
CA TYR A 280 -15.36 -10.71 -11.23
C TYR A 280 -14.54 -11.24 -12.40
N ARG A 281 -13.43 -11.94 -12.13
CA ARG A 281 -12.59 -12.53 -13.17
C ARG A 281 -13.32 -13.61 -13.96
N ALA A 282 -14.10 -14.47 -13.30
CA ALA A 282 -14.91 -15.48 -13.98
C ALA A 282 -15.93 -14.84 -14.95
N ALA A 283 -16.47 -13.66 -14.61
CA ALA A 283 -17.35 -12.91 -15.50
C ALA A 283 -16.61 -12.21 -16.64
N GLN A 284 -15.41 -11.66 -16.38
CA GLN A 284 -14.55 -11.05 -17.42
C GLN A 284 -14.19 -12.07 -18.50
N LEU A 285 -13.85 -13.30 -18.09
CA LEU A 285 -13.48 -14.40 -19.00
C LEU A 285 -14.68 -15.13 -19.62
N GLY A 286 -15.91 -14.70 -19.33
CA GLY A 286 -17.13 -15.32 -19.85
C GLY A 286 -17.39 -16.74 -19.33
N ILE A 287 -16.78 -17.14 -18.20
CA ILE A 287 -17.06 -18.42 -17.52
C ILE A 287 -18.47 -18.37 -16.91
N ILE A 288 -18.83 -17.23 -16.32
CA ILE A 288 -20.19 -16.94 -15.86
C ILE A 288 -20.68 -15.63 -16.49
N THR A 289 -22.00 -15.45 -16.54
CA THR A 289 -22.59 -14.19 -17.02
C THR A 289 -22.45 -13.07 -15.98
N LYS A 290 -22.49 -11.81 -16.43
CA LYS A 290 -22.54 -10.64 -15.52
C LYS A 290 -23.72 -10.70 -14.54
N THR A 291 -24.85 -11.26 -14.97
CA THR A 291 -26.03 -11.48 -14.12
C THR A 291 -25.73 -12.49 -13.01
N GLN A 292 -25.13 -13.64 -13.34
CA GLN A 292 -24.74 -14.64 -12.35
C GLN A 292 -23.70 -14.12 -11.37
N MET A 293 -22.73 -13.34 -11.86
CA MET A 293 -21.76 -12.64 -11.01
C MET A 293 -22.46 -11.70 -10.04
N GLY A 294 -23.37 -10.84 -10.52
CA GLY A 294 -24.13 -9.91 -9.68
C GLY A 294 -24.98 -10.61 -8.61
N GLN A 295 -25.63 -11.72 -8.96
CA GLN A 295 -26.40 -12.53 -8.01
C GLN A 295 -25.51 -13.15 -6.93
N GLN A 296 -24.41 -13.81 -7.32
CA GLN A 296 -23.46 -14.41 -6.39
C GLN A 296 -22.81 -13.37 -5.48
N MET A 297 -22.41 -12.22 -6.04
CA MET A 297 -21.91 -11.06 -5.31
C MET A 297 -22.92 -10.59 -4.24
N GLY A 298 -24.21 -10.56 -4.59
CA GLY A 298 -25.29 -10.24 -3.66
C GLY A 298 -25.38 -11.21 -2.48
N ILE A 299 -25.23 -12.52 -2.72
CA ILE A 299 -25.24 -13.54 -1.66
C ILE A 299 -24.03 -13.37 -0.73
N ILE A 300 -22.83 -13.22 -1.29
CA ILE A 300 -21.60 -13.00 -0.51
C ILE A 300 -21.74 -11.71 0.33
N ASN A 301 -22.22 -10.62 -0.27
CA ASN A 301 -22.42 -9.35 0.43
C ASN A 301 -23.46 -9.45 1.55
N LYS A 302 -24.54 -10.20 1.35
CA LYS A 302 -25.57 -10.42 2.38
C LYS A 302 -25.03 -11.22 3.56
N LYS A 303 -24.12 -12.18 3.30
CA LYS A 303 -23.57 -13.07 4.32
C LYS A 303 -22.42 -12.44 5.10
N TYR A 304 -21.53 -11.71 4.44
CA TYR A 304 -20.27 -11.24 5.02
C TYR A 304 -20.13 -9.70 5.07
N GLY A 305 -21.16 -8.94 4.67
CA GLY A 305 -21.05 -7.51 4.45
C GLY A 305 -20.28 -7.19 3.16
N ARG A 306 -20.00 -5.90 2.87
CA ARG A 306 -19.34 -5.49 1.61
C ARG A 306 -17.82 -5.72 1.58
N GLN A 307 -17.19 -5.75 2.76
CA GLN A 307 -15.73 -5.75 2.90
C GLN A 307 -15.19 -7.05 3.52
N GLY A 308 -16.06 -7.88 4.11
CA GLY A 308 -15.66 -9.13 4.75
C GLY A 308 -15.85 -10.35 3.87
N GLU A 309 -15.05 -11.39 4.14
CA GLU A 309 -15.16 -12.76 3.64
C GLU A 309 -14.58 -13.74 4.67
N LYS A 310 -15.00 -15.01 4.62
CA LYS A 310 -14.35 -16.11 5.37
C LYS A 310 -13.96 -17.23 4.41
N PRO A 311 -12.84 -17.92 4.60
CA PRO A 311 -11.84 -17.73 5.65
C PRO A 311 -11.06 -16.42 5.49
N VAL A 312 -10.50 -15.91 6.59
CA VAL A 312 -9.63 -14.71 6.56
C VAL A 312 -8.23 -15.18 6.17
N LEU A 313 -7.60 -14.50 5.21
CA LEU A 313 -6.22 -14.77 4.86
C LEU A 313 -5.28 -14.24 5.94
N GLU A 314 -4.30 -15.05 6.31
CA GLU A 314 -3.25 -14.62 7.23
C GLU A 314 -2.40 -13.53 6.59
N LYS A 315 -1.85 -12.64 7.42
CA LYS A 315 -0.84 -11.68 6.96
C LYS A 315 0.48 -12.43 6.79
N PRO A 316 1.25 -12.16 5.74
CA PRO A 316 2.58 -12.74 5.62
C PRO A 316 3.43 -12.42 6.87
N SER A 317 4.05 -13.45 7.46
CA SER A 317 4.78 -13.36 8.73
C SER A 317 6.28 -13.07 8.58
N ARG A 318 6.76 -12.83 7.36
CA ARG A 318 8.18 -12.59 7.04
C ARG A 318 8.55 -11.11 7.13
N LEU A 319 9.85 -10.83 7.24
CA LEU A 319 10.39 -9.48 7.11
C LEU A 319 10.10 -8.89 5.73
N THR A 320 9.70 -7.63 5.68
CA THR A 320 9.63 -6.80 4.47
C THR A 320 11.03 -6.55 3.90
N ARG A 321 11.13 -6.10 2.65
CA ARG A 321 12.45 -5.78 2.07
C ARG A 321 13.13 -4.63 2.80
N LEU A 322 12.39 -3.59 3.20
CA LEU A 322 12.96 -2.49 3.97
C LEU A 322 13.57 -2.99 5.30
N GLU A 323 12.86 -3.86 6.02
CA GLU A 323 13.37 -4.44 7.26
C GLU A 323 14.64 -5.26 7.03
N ARG A 324 14.65 -6.14 6.02
CA ARG A 324 15.83 -6.93 5.67
C ARG A 324 17.03 -6.05 5.30
N LEU A 325 16.83 -5.03 4.47
CA LEU A 325 17.89 -4.11 4.08
C LEU A 325 18.38 -3.28 5.28
N THR A 326 17.47 -2.79 6.12
CA THR A 326 17.83 -2.03 7.33
C THR A 326 18.66 -2.89 8.27
N PHE A 327 18.30 -4.16 8.48
CA PHE A 327 19.08 -5.07 9.32
C PHE A 327 20.43 -5.42 8.69
N ARG A 328 20.51 -5.59 7.36
CA ARG A 328 21.80 -5.75 6.65
C ARG A 328 22.70 -4.54 6.85
N ALA A 329 22.18 -3.32 6.65
CA ALA A 329 22.93 -2.08 6.86
C ALA A 329 23.38 -1.91 8.31
N LEU A 330 22.55 -2.31 9.28
CA LEU A 330 22.89 -2.27 10.70
C LEU A 330 24.00 -3.28 11.06
N LEU A 331 23.95 -4.50 10.51
CA LEU A 331 25.00 -5.51 10.71
C LEU A 331 26.32 -5.12 10.02
N GLY A 332 26.24 -4.42 8.88
CA GLY A 332 27.38 -3.85 8.19
C GLY A 332 27.94 -2.58 8.83
N GLU A 333 27.39 -2.12 9.96
CA GLU A 333 27.76 -0.88 10.64
C GLU A 333 27.58 0.40 9.80
N GLU A 334 26.89 0.34 8.67
CA GLU A 334 26.56 1.47 7.78
C GLU A 334 25.57 2.44 8.43
N ILE A 335 24.74 1.92 9.35
CA ILE A 335 23.78 2.72 10.13
C ILE A 335 23.82 2.32 11.61
N THR A 336 23.43 3.26 12.47
CA THR A 336 23.24 2.99 13.90
C THR A 336 21.89 2.33 14.18
N ALA A 337 21.77 1.63 15.30
CA ALA A 337 20.50 1.07 15.75
C ALA A 337 19.41 2.14 15.96
N SER A 338 19.81 3.37 16.34
CA SER A 338 18.90 4.51 16.44
C SER A 338 18.36 4.95 15.07
N ARG A 339 19.20 4.93 14.04
CA ARG A 339 18.78 5.22 12.66
C ARG A 339 17.86 4.12 12.13
N ALA A 340 18.15 2.86 12.40
CA ALA A 340 17.27 1.74 12.06
C ALA A 340 15.88 1.88 12.71
N ALA A 341 15.84 2.26 14.00
CA ALA A 341 14.61 2.53 14.73
C ALA A 341 13.77 3.66 14.11
N GLU A 342 14.43 4.73 13.68
CA GLU A 342 13.79 5.86 12.99
C GLU A 342 13.16 5.43 11.65
N ILE A 343 13.94 4.76 10.79
CA ILE A 343 13.52 4.35 9.44
C ILE A 343 12.32 3.38 9.50
N LEU A 344 12.41 2.39 10.39
CA LEU A 344 11.33 1.42 10.56
C LEU A 344 10.15 1.97 11.39
N GLY A 345 10.32 3.12 12.05
CA GLY A 345 9.31 3.70 12.94
C GLY A 345 9.05 2.82 14.17
N GLN A 346 10.06 2.11 14.65
CA GLN A 346 9.94 1.16 15.77
C GLN A 346 10.82 1.58 16.95
N PRO A 347 10.44 1.24 18.20
CA PRO A 347 11.31 1.47 19.35
C PRO A 347 12.67 0.79 19.21
N LEU A 348 13.74 1.45 19.67
CA LEU A 348 15.10 0.89 19.66
C LEU A 348 15.19 -0.49 20.35
N SER A 349 14.41 -0.71 21.40
CA SER A 349 14.32 -2.01 22.08
C SER A 349 13.76 -3.10 21.17
N GLU A 350 12.78 -2.77 20.34
CA GLU A 350 12.17 -3.70 19.40
C GLU A 350 13.13 -4.05 18.27
N ILE A 351 13.85 -3.06 17.72
CA ILE A 351 14.90 -3.28 16.72
C ILE A 351 15.94 -4.29 17.22
N ARG A 352 16.42 -4.13 18.46
CA ARG A 352 17.42 -5.04 19.04
C ARG A 352 16.88 -6.47 19.20
N THR A 353 15.63 -6.61 19.63
CA THR A 353 14.99 -7.92 19.78
C THR A 353 14.77 -8.59 18.41
N ARG A 354 14.25 -7.86 17.43
CA ARG A 354 13.98 -8.38 16.08
C ARG A 354 15.26 -8.75 15.34
N LEU A 355 16.31 -7.93 15.47
CA LEU A 355 17.62 -8.24 14.91
C LEU A 355 18.17 -9.55 15.49
N ARG A 356 18.07 -9.74 16.81
CA ARG A 356 18.52 -10.97 17.47
C ARG A 356 17.73 -12.20 16.97
N SER A 357 16.40 -12.12 16.97
CA SER A 357 15.54 -13.19 16.44
C SER A 357 15.93 -13.55 15.01
N TRP A 358 16.15 -12.54 14.16
CA TRP A 358 16.52 -12.77 12.77
C TRP A 358 17.90 -13.44 12.60
N MET A 359 18.84 -13.18 13.50
CA MET A 359 20.14 -13.87 13.52
C MET A 359 20.01 -15.31 14.01
N GLU A 360 19.19 -15.57 15.03
CA GLU A 360 18.95 -16.90 15.60
C GLU A 360 18.16 -17.81 14.62
N ASP A 361 17.16 -17.25 13.92
CA ASP A 361 16.36 -17.96 12.92
C ASP A 361 17.18 -18.33 11.66
N GLY A 362 18.33 -17.68 11.43
CA GLY A 362 19.25 -17.97 10.33
C GLY A 362 20.21 -19.15 10.59
N GLU A 363 20.25 -19.68 11.81
CA GLU A 363 21.08 -20.82 12.21
C GLU A 363 20.33 -22.17 12.21
N SER A 364 19.06 -22.20 11.76
CA SER A 364 18.18 -23.39 11.77
C SER A 364 18.00 -24.08 10.42
#